data_AF-A0A0Q3Q0U4-F1
#
_entry.id   AF-A0A0Q3Q0U4-F1
#
_cell.length_a   1.000
_cell.length_b   1.000
_cell.length_c   1.000
_cell.angle_alpha   90.00
_cell.angle_beta   90.00
_cell.angle_gamma   90.00
#
_symmetry.space_group_name_H-M   'P 1'
#
loop_
_entity.id
_entity.type
_entity.pdbx_description
1 polymer ?
#
loop_
_entity_poly.entity_id
_entity_poly.type
_entity_poly.pdbx_seq_one_letter_code
_entity_poly.pdbx_strand_id
1 'polypeptide(L)'
;MCRRAQNRAACSRHPPCCSLRTSFISRKNKMKELVSNSTTSISQARKAVEQLKMEAYMDRMKVSKAAADLLAYCDAHIGEDPLIIPVPASENPFREKKLFCTIL
;
A
#
# COMPACT_ATOMS: atom_id res chain seq x y z
N MET A 1 -6.66 37.36 -26.45
CA MET A 1 -5.51 36.48 -26.72
C MET A 1 -4.34 37.04 -25.92
N CYS A 2 -3.71 36.39 -24.93
CA CYS A 2 -3.12 35.05 -24.89
C CYS A 2 -3.07 34.54 -23.41
N ARG A 3 -3.16 33.22 -23.21
CA ARG A 3 -3.11 32.51 -21.90
C ARG A 3 -1.66 32.16 -21.52
N ARG A 4 -1.30 32.13 -20.23
CA ARG A 4 -0.85 30.89 -19.52
C ARG A 4 -0.31 31.14 -18.10
N ALA A 5 -0.82 30.28 -17.19
CA ALA A 5 -0.19 29.65 -16.03
C ALA A 5 0.19 30.51 -14.80
N GLN A 6 -0.72 30.49 -13.82
CA GLN A 6 -0.43 30.69 -12.41
C GLN A 6 0.14 29.38 -11.83
N ASN A 7 1.35 29.40 -11.27
CA ASN A 7 1.80 28.38 -10.33
C ASN A 7 2.83 29.02 -9.39
N ARG A 8 2.46 29.20 -8.12
CA ARG A 8 3.33 29.79 -7.08
C ARG A 8 2.97 29.23 -5.71
N ALA A 9 3.84 28.36 -5.18
CA ALA A 9 4.18 28.17 -3.75
C ALA A 9 5.24 27.05 -3.68
N ALA A 10 6.54 27.38 -3.55
CA ALA A 10 7.31 27.42 -2.29
C ALA A 10 7.67 26.00 -1.77
N CYS A 11 8.88 25.59 -1.37
CA CYS A 11 10.22 26.14 -1.21
C CYS A 11 11.16 24.92 -0.97
N SER A 12 12.17 24.66 -1.81
CA SER A 12 13.61 24.81 -1.51
C SER A 12 14.19 24.09 -0.25
N ARG A 13 14.97 23.01 -0.47
CA ARG A 13 16.45 22.95 -0.23
C ARG A 13 17.04 21.53 -0.11
N HIS A 14 17.99 21.23 -1.00
CA HIS A 14 19.21 20.41 -0.82
C HIS A 14 20.38 21.28 -1.35
N PRO A 15 21.69 21.00 -1.15
CA PRO A 15 22.46 20.21 -0.18
C PRO A 15 23.61 21.08 0.46
N PRO A 16 24.72 20.56 1.07
CA PRO A 16 25.85 20.10 0.24
C PRO A 16 26.66 18.89 0.79
N CYS A 17 27.35 18.24 -0.15
CA CYS A 17 28.48 17.34 0.05
C CYS A 17 29.66 18.09 0.69
N CYS A 18 30.35 17.51 1.68
CA CYS A 18 31.76 17.79 1.96
C CYS A 18 32.34 16.77 2.96
N SER A 19 33.29 15.98 2.47
CA SER A 19 34.03 14.95 3.21
C SER A 19 35.35 15.50 3.79
N LEU A 20 35.74 14.88 4.92
CA LEU A 20 37.08 14.84 5.55
C LEU A 20 37.57 16.06 6.35
N ARG A 21 37.62 15.88 7.68
CA ARG A 21 38.79 16.18 8.54
C ARG A 21 38.65 15.45 9.88
N THR A 22 39.42 14.38 10.06
CA THR A 22 40.68 14.30 10.85
C THR A 22 40.48 13.68 12.24
N SER A 23 40.68 12.37 12.30
CA SER A 23 41.53 11.56 13.21
C SER A 23 41.66 11.84 14.72
N PHE A 24 40.96 12.82 15.30
CA PHE A 24 40.86 13.06 16.75
C PHE A 24 39.43 12.82 17.31
N ILE A 25 38.53 12.35 16.44
CA ILE A 25 37.05 12.38 16.58
C ILE A 25 36.47 11.03 17.04
N SER A 26 37.29 9.98 17.26
CA SER A 26 36.78 8.60 17.43
C SER A 26 36.00 8.35 18.75
N ARG A 27 36.39 8.96 19.89
CA ARG A 27 35.68 8.74 21.17
C ARG A 27 34.46 9.64 21.41
N LYS A 28 34.40 10.84 20.82
CA LYS A 28 33.20 11.72 20.93
C LYS A 28 32.09 11.36 19.94
N ASN A 29 32.41 10.65 18.86
CA ASN A 29 31.40 10.20 17.89
C ASN A 29 30.54 9.05 18.42
N LYS A 30 31.06 8.15 19.26
CA LYS A 30 30.26 7.05 19.81
C LYS A 30 29.13 7.55 20.72
N MET A 31 29.39 8.57 21.54
CA MET A 31 28.36 9.13 22.43
C MET A 31 27.35 10.01 21.68
N LYS A 32 27.77 10.70 20.61
CA LYS A 32 26.87 11.44 19.71
C LYS A 32 26.02 10.53 18.82
N GLU A 33 26.56 9.41 18.34
CA GLU A 33 25.77 8.40 17.60
C GLU A 33 24.75 7.72 18.51
N LEU A 34 25.14 7.32 19.72
CA LEU A 34 24.23 6.68 20.67
C LEU A 34 23.07 7.62 21.04
N VAL A 35 23.32 8.91 21.25
CA VAL A 35 22.26 9.89 21.55
C VAL A 35 21.40 10.21 20.33
N SER A 36 21.95 10.28 19.11
CA SER A 36 21.18 10.52 17.88
C SER A 36 20.31 9.33 17.45
N ASN A 37 20.78 8.11 17.71
CA ASN A 37 20.02 6.89 17.46
C ASN A 37 18.93 6.72 18.53
N SER A 38 19.21 7.11 19.77
CA SER A 38 18.22 7.15 20.86
C SER A 38 17.13 8.19 20.60
N THR A 39 17.45 9.40 20.13
CA THR A 39 16.42 10.41 19.82
C THR A 39 15.57 10.05 18.61
N THR A 40 16.17 9.43 17.58
CA THR A 40 15.45 8.92 16.41
C THR A 40 14.50 7.80 16.79
N SER A 41 14.96 6.82 17.57
CA SER A 41 14.11 5.72 18.07
C SER A 41 12.99 6.21 18.99
N ILE A 42 13.25 7.20 19.85
CA ILE A 42 12.20 7.86 20.66
C ILE A 42 11.17 8.55 19.77
N SER A 43 11.59 9.25 18.72
CA SER A 43 10.67 9.91 17.79
C SER A 43 9.81 8.92 17.00
N GLN A 44 10.39 7.79 16.60
CA GLN A 44 9.67 6.70 15.93
C GLN A 44 8.68 6.03 16.87
N ALA A 45 9.08 5.76 18.12
CA ALA A 45 8.20 5.20 19.13
C ALA A 45 7.01 6.11 19.42
N ARG A 46 7.23 7.43 19.50
CA ARG A 46 6.14 8.41 19.66
C ARG A 46 5.17 8.38 18.47
N LYS A 47 5.69 8.36 17.23
CA LYS A 47 4.84 8.23 16.03
C LYS A 47 4.03 6.93 16.03
N ALA A 48 4.65 5.82 16.42
CA ALA A 48 3.98 4.53 16.52
C ALA A 48 2.87 4.55 17.58
N VAL A 49 3.09 5.19 18.73
CA VAL A 49 2.05 5.35 19.77
C VAL A 49 0.87 6.17 19.24
N GLU A 50 1.11 7.26 18.52
CA GLU A 50 0.01 8.04 17.93
C GLU A 50 -0.77 7.24 16.89
N GLN A 51 -0.08 6.44 16.06
CA GLN A 51 -0.74 5.51 15.13
C GLN A 51 -1.60 4.48 15.86
N LEU A 52 -1.04 3.81 16.87
CA LEU A 52 -1.74 2.77 17.64
C LEU A 52 -2.94 3.33 18.40
N LYS A 53 -2.86 4.58 18.88
CA LYS A 53 -4.02 5.28 19.46
C LYS A 53 -5.14 5.41 18.43
N MET A 54 -4.83 5.87 17.21
CA MET A 54 -5.84 5.98 16.15
C MET A 54 -6.46 4.62 15.82
N GLU A 55 -5.66 3.56 15.71
CA GLU A 55 -6.14 2.20 15.42
C GLU A 55 -6.98 1.61 16.58
N ALA A 56 -6.63 1.93 17.82
CA ALA A 56 -7.39 1.50 18.99
C ALA A 56 -8.77 2.18 19.10
N TYR A 57 -8.91 3.40 18.56
CA TYR A 57 -10.19 4.12 18.50
C TYR A 57 -11.08 3.72 17.31
N MET A 58 -10.67 2.76 16.48
CA MET A 58 -11.52 2.27 15.40
C MET A 58 -12.65 1.37 15.93
N ASP A 59 -13.87 1.70 15.55
CA ASP A 59 -15.04 0.88 15.86
C ASP A 59 -14.97 -0.47 15.14
N ARG A 60 -15.10 -1.55 15.91
CA ARG A 60 -15.07 -2.92 15.40
C ARG A 60 -16.48 -3.46 15.23
N MET A 61 -16.73 -4.12 14.10
CA MET A 61 -17.93 -4.93 13.92
C MET A 61 -17.74 -6.35 14.45
N LYS A 62 -18.84 -6.98 14.88
CA LYS A 62 -18.82 -8.39 15.29
C LYS A 62 -18.46 -9.28 14.10
N VAL A 63 -17.55 -10.21 14.32
CA VAL A 63 -17.15 -11.20 13.29
C VAL A 63 -18.35 -11.99 12.78
N SER A 64 -19.29 -12.35 13.65
CA SER A 64 -20.51 -13.05 13.26
C SER A 64 -21.37 -12.25 12.27
N LYS A 65 -21.42 -10.92 12.42
CA LYS A 65 -22.14 -10.04 11.51
C LYS A 65 -21.40 -9.91 10.17
N ALA A 66 -20.10 -9.63 10.22
CA ALA A 66 -19.27 -9.55 9.02
C ALA A 66 -19.33 -10.85 8.20
N ALA A 67 -19.31 -12.01 8.87
CA ALA A 67 -19.44 -13.31 8.22
C ALA A 67 -20.82 -13.49 7.56
N ALA A 68 -21.91 -13.09 8.24
CA ALA A 68 -23.24 -13.15 7.66
C ALA A 68 -23.37 -12.24 6.43
N ASP A 69 -22.80 -11.03 6.48
CA ASP A 69 -22.80 -10.09 5.36
C ASP A 69 -22.03 -10.65 4.16
N LEU A 70 -20.88 -11.31 4.39
CA LEU A 70 -20.11 -11.99 3.35
C LEU A 70 -20.87 -13.16 2.73
N LEU A 71 -21.52 -14.00 3.55
CA LEU A 71 -22.33 -15.11 3.07
C LEU A 71 -23.50 -14.62 2.22
N ALA A 72 -24.23 -13.61 2.69
CA ALA A 72 -25.33 -13.01 1.95
C ALA A 72 -24.88 -12.45 0.59
N TYR A 73 -23.68 -11.83 0.55
CA TYR A 73 -23.10 -11.36 -0.71
C TYR A 73 -22.79 -12.52 -1.66
N CYS A 74 -22.14 -13.58 -1.17
CA CYS A 74 -21.83 -14.75 -1.97
C CYS A 74 -23.10 -15.43 -2.50
N ASP A 75 -24.10 -15.66 -1.65
CA ASP A 75 -25.37 -16.31 -2.03
C ASP A 75 -26.14 -15.51 -3.10
N ALA A 76 -26.08 -14.18 -3.03
CA ALA A 76 -26.72 -13.31 -4.02
C ALA A 76 -26.03 -13.33 -5.40
N HIS A 77 -24.73 -13.67 -5.47
CA HIS A 77 -23.93 -13.58 -6.69
C HIS A 77 -23.43 -14.94 -7.20
N ILE A 78 -23.62 -16.03 -6.46
CA ILE A 78 -23.21 -17.37 -6.86
C ILE A 78 -23.84 -17.81 -8.18
N GLY A 79 -25.05 -17.30 -8.47
CA GLY A 79 -25.79 -17.52 -9.71
C GLY A 79 -25.09 -17.00 -10.96
N GLU A 80 -24.36 -15.90 -10.80
CA GLU A 80 -23.75 -15.13 -11.89
C GLU A 80 -22.26 -15.45 -12.07
N ASP A 81 -21.67 -16.27 -11.19
CA ASP A 81 -20.27 -16.65 -11.26
C ASP A 81 -20.08 -17.83 -12.24
N PRO A 82 -19.49 -17.61 -13.43
CA PRO A 82 -19.31 -18.65 -14.45
C PRO A 82 -18.37 -19.78 -14.01
N LEU A 83 -17.59 -19.57 -12.95
CA LEU A 83 -16.67 -20.55 -12.40
C LEU A 83 -17.35 -21.50 -11.42
N ILE A 84 -18.43 -21.05 -10.78
CA ILE A 84 -19.23 -21.85 -9.86
C ILE A 84 -20.40 -22.51 -10.59
N ILE A 85 -21.09 -21.76 -11.46
CA ILE A 85 -22.13 -22.27 -12.35
C ILE A 85 -21.57 -22.28 -13.78
N PRO A 86 -21.23 -23.46 -14.32
CA PRO A 86 -20.64 -23.54 -15.65
C PRO A 86 -21.58 -22.98 -16.72
N VAL A 87 -21.09 -21.99 -17.47
CA VAL A 87 -21.81 -21.43 -18.61
C VAL A 87 -21.78 -22.39 -19.81
N PRO A 88 -22.81 -22.36 -20.68
CA PRO A 88 -22.81 -23.15 -21.91
C PRO A 88 -21.59 -22.85 -22.78
N ALA A 89 -21.14 -23.86 -23.53
CA ALA A 89 -19.96 -23.75 -24.38
C ALA A 89 -20.04 -22.59 -25.40
N SER A 90 -21.25 -22.18 -25.84
CA SER A 90 -21.45 -21.05 -26.75
C SER A 90 -21.14 -19.68 -26.13
N GLU A 91 -21.37 -19.53 -24.84
CA GLU A 91 -21.15 -18.28 -24.09
C GLU A 91 -19.73 -18.18 -23.55
N ASN A 92 -19.07 -19.33 -23.36
CA ASN A 92 -17.68 -19.39 -22.91
C ASN A 92 -16.72 -18.76 -23.95
N PRO A 93 -16.06 -17.63 -23.65
CA PRO A 93 -15.11 -16.99 -24.57
C PRO A 93 -13.87 -17.84 -24.86
N PHE A 94 -13.54 -18.78 -23.97
CA PHE A 94 -12.41 -19.70 -24.10
C PHE A 94 -12.77 -21.01 -24.82
N ARG A 95 -13.97 -21.12 -25.38
CA ARG A 95 -14.37 -22.30 -26.15
C ARG A 95 -13.51 -22.46 -27.40
N GLU A 96 -13.10 -23.69 -27.69
CA GLU A 96 -12.55 -24.04 -28.99
C GLU A 96 -13.55 -23.66 -30.10
N LYS A 97 -13.14 -22.74 -30.96
CA LYS A 97 -13.85 -22.47 -32.21
C LYS A 97 -13.72 -23.74 -33.03
N LYS A 98 -14.83 -24.37 -33.43
CA LYS A 98 -14.82 -25.41 -34.48
C LYS A 98 -14.35 -24.78 -35.79
N LEU A 99 -13.04 -24.54 -35.90
CA LEU A 99 -12.38 -24.41 -37.17
C LEU A 99 -12.33 -25.83 -37.71
N PHE A 100 -12.98 -26.06 -38.85
CA PHE A 100 -12.92 -27.30 -39.59
C PHE A 100 -11.44 -27.59 -39.88
N CYS A 101 -10.83 -28.45 -39.07
CA CYS A 101 -9.49 -28.93 -39.31
C CYS A 101 -9.58 -29.95 -40.44
N THR A 102 -9.37 -29.50 -41.68
CA THR A 102 -8.80 -30.40 -42.69
C THR A 102 -7.32 -30.50 -42.36
N ILE A 103 -6.88 -31.67 -41.89
CA ILE A 103 -5.47 -32.03 -41.93
C ILE A 103 -5.16 -32.29 -43.40
N LEU A 104 -4.36 -31.42 -44.03
CA LEU A 104 -3.70 -31.63 -45.32
C LEU A 104 -2.31 -32.20 -45.09
#